data_AF-A0A6A7RUX8-F1
#
_entry.id   AF-A0A6A7RUX8-F1
#
_cell.length_a   1.000
_cell.length_b   1.000
_cell.length_c   1.000
_cell.angle_alpha   90.00
_cell.angle_beta   90.00
_cell.angle_gamma   90.00
#
_symmetry.space_group_name_H-M   'P 1'
#
loop_
_entity.id
_entity.type
_entity.pdbx_description
1 polymer ?
#
loop_
_entity_poly.entity_id
_entity_poly.type
_entity_poly.pdbx_seq_one_letter_code
_entity_poly.pdbx_strand_id
1 'polypeptide(L)'
;THGAIWAAMAFAALGDARRAWELTAMINPVNHATTAQGVATYKVEPYVMAADVYALAPHTGRGGWTWYSGSAGWMYRLIVETLLGVRLEGDRLTLAPCVPANWPAFRIHYRYRETVYHIAVTQEGIGEQGAQVPMTVTVDGEERGEQGIHLVDDHREHLVEVVLRAG
;
A
#
# COMPACT_ATOMS: atom_id res chain seq x y z
N THR A 1 -10.54 9.92 -10.61
CA THR A 1 -9.83 9.07 -9.62
C THR A 1 -8.31 9.04 -9.76
N HIS A 2 -7.75 8.97 -10.97
CA HIS A 2 -6.28 8.98 -11.20
C HIS A 2 -5.52 10.10 -10.46
N GLY A 3 -5.98 11.35 -10.57
CA GLY A 3 -5.30 12.47 -9.89
C GLY A 3 -5.31 12.35 -8.36
N ALA A 4 -6.36 11.77 -7.78
CA ALA A 4 -6.42 11.51 -6.33
C ALA A 4 -5.41 10.43 -5.90
N ILE A 5 -5.18 9.41 -6.75
CA ILE A 5 -4.15 8.40 -6.51
C ILE A 5 -2.76 9.05 -6.47
N TRP A 6 -2.43 9.90 -7.45
CA TRP A 6 -1.14 10.59 -7.45
C TRP A 6 -0.99 11.56 -6.28
N ALA A 7 -2.05 12.23 -5.86
CA ALA A 7 -2.04 13.05 -4.65
C ALA A 7 -1.73 12.20 -3.40
N ALA A 8 -2.34 11.02 -3.26
CA ALA A 8 -2.02 10.09 -2.18
C ALA A 8 -0.56 9.63 -2.23
N MET A 9 -0.04 9.30 -3.42
CA MET A 9 1.36 8.94 -3.60
C MET A 9 2.30 10.09 -3.22
N ALA A 10 1.94 11.34 -3.54
CA ALA A 10 2.73 12.52 -3.18
C ALA A 10 2.76 12.75 -1.66
N PHE A 11 1.64 12.60 -0.95
CA PHE A 11 1.64 12.66 0.51
C PHE A 11 2.50 11.57 1.14
N ALA A 12 2.43 10.34 0.63
CA ALA A 12 3.29 9.26 1.08
C ALA A 12 4.78 9.56 0.84
N ALA A 13 5.13 10.14 -0.30
CA ALA A 13 6.50 10.57 -0.60
C ALA A 13 7.01 11.68 0.33
N LEU A 14 6.11 12.50 0.88
CA LEU A 14 6.41 13.50 1.91
C LEU A 14 6.43 12.91 3.34
N GLY A 15 6.17 11.61 3.50
CA GLY A 15 6.06 10.96 4.81
C GLY A 15 4.73 11.22 5.54
N ASP A 16 3.75 11.88 4.91
CA ASP A 16 2.42 12.14 5.48
C ASP A 16 1.51 10.92 5.27
N ALA A 17 1.78 9.86 6.03
CA ALA A 17 1.03 8.61 5.97
C ALA A 17 -0.46 8.84 6.22
N ARG A 18 -0.82 9.71 7.18
CA ARG A 18 -2.22 9.99 7.50
C ARG A 18 -2.98 10.50 6.28
N ARG A 19 -2.50 11.53 5.60
CA ARG A 19 -3.19 12.05 4.40
C ARG A 19 -3.17 11.07 3.23
N ALA A 20 -2.08 10.32 3.05
CA ALA A 20 -2.00 9.31 2.01
C ALA A 20 -3.10 8.24 2.20
N TRP A 21 -3.29 7.74 3.42
CA TRP A 21 -4.32 6.75 3.74
C TRP A 21 -5.74 7.33 3.76
N GLU A 22 -5.94 8.57 4.18
CA GLU A 22 -7.23 9.28 4.09
C GLU A 22 -7.72 9.35 2.63
N LEU A 23 -6.86 9.77 1.70
CA LEU A 23 -7.20 9.82 0.28
C LEU A 23 -7.41 8.43 -0.31
N THR A 24 -6.57 7.46 0.06
CA THR A 24 -6.70 6.06 -0.38
C THR A 24 -8.04 5.47 0.06
N ALA A 25 -8.44 5.71 1.31
CA ALA A 25 -9.73 5.26 1.83
C ALA A 25 -10.92 5.95 1.12
N MET A 26 -10.79 7.23 0.80
CA MET A 26 -11.83 8.00 0.09
C MET A 26 -12.13 7.45 -1.31
N ILE A 27 -11.11 6.94 -2.01
CA ILE A 27 -11.25 6.44 -3.39
C ILE A 27 -11.44 4.92 -3.48
N ASN A 28 -11.33 4.19 -2.37
CA ASN A 28 -11.45 2.74 -2.37
C ASN A 28 -12.93 2.33 -2.56
N PRO A 29 -13.27 1.59 -3.64
CA PRO A 29 -14.64 1.18 -3.97
C PRO A 29 -15.38 0.49 -2.82
N VAL A 30 -14.68 -0.32 -2.02
CA VAL A 30 -15.28 -1.07 -0.90
C VAL A 30 -15.88 -0.13 0.15
N ASN A 31 -15.25 1.02 0.37
CA ASN A 31 -15.67 1.97 1.39
C ASN A 31 -16.99 2.68 1.01
N HIS A 32 -17.33 2.72 -0.27
CA HIS A 32 -18.59 3.29 -0.75
C HIS A 32 -19.80 2.35 -0.60
N ALA A 33 -19.58 1.06 -0.29
CA ALA A 33 -20.65 0.06 -0.15
C ALA A 33 -20.81 -0.49 1.27
N THR A 34 -20.29 0.21 2.28
CA THR A 34 -20.43 -0.18 3.70
C THR A 34 -21.84 0.06 4.26
N THR A 35 -22.68 0.83 3.55
CA THR A 35 -24.07 1.11 3.93
C THR A 35 -24.99 1.10 2.72
N ALA A 36 -26.28 0.83 2.93
CA ALA A 36 -27.29 0.86 1.84
C ALA A 36 -27.38 2.25 1.17
N GLN A 37 -27.24 3.33 1.94
CA GLN A 37 -27.20 4.70 1.40
C GLN A 37 -25.96 4.96 0.56
N GLY A 38 -24.79 4.44 0.98
CA GLY A 38 -23.55 4.50 0.22
C GLY A 38 -23.70 3.80 -1.13
N VAL A 39 -24.24 2.58 -1.14
CA VAL A 39 -24.52 1.83 -2.37
C VAL A 39 -25.46 2.61 -3.30
N ALA A 40 -26.56 3.16 -2.75
CA ALA A 40 -27.53 3.94 -3.50
C ALA A 40 -26.94 5.24 -4.09
N THR A 41 -25.89 5.79 -3.46
CA THR A 41 -25.16 6.96 -3.95
C THR A 41 -24.12 6.58 -5.00
N TYR A 42 -23.31 5.54 -4.73
CA TYR A 42 -22.19 5.12 -5.59
C TYR A 42 -22.66 4.56 -6.93
N LYS A 43 -23.73 3.77 -6.94
CA LYS A 43 -24.43 3.24 -8.14
C LYS A 43 -23.56 2.47 -9.15
N VAL A 44 -22.38 2.01 -8.76
CA VAL A 44 -21.49 1.14 -9.56
C VAL A 44 -20.91 0.04 -8.68
N GLU A 45 -20.15 -0.87 -9.29
CA GLU A 45 -19.58 -2.04 -8.64
C GLU A 45 -18.55 -1.68 -7.55
N PRO A 46 -18.75 -2.07 -6.28
CA PRO A 46 -17.87 -1.70 -5.17
C PRO A 46 -16.62 -2.59 -5.03
N TYR A 47 -16.33 -3.40 -6.03
CA TYR A 47 -15.22 -4.35 -6.06
C TYR A 47 -14.26 -4.10 -7.23
N VAL A 48 -14.53 -3.09 -8.06
CA VAL A 48 -13.62 -2.62 -9.12
C VAL A 48 -13.43 -1.12 -9.03
N MET A 49 -12.28 -0.63 -9.48
CA MET A 49 -12.00 0.80 -9.50
C MET A 49 -12.89 1.52 -10.52
N ALA A 50 -13.49 2.64 -10.10
CA ALA A 50 -14.11 3.61 -10.99
C ALA A 50 -13.05 4.57 -11.56
N ALA A 51 -13.21 5.00 -12.82
CA ALA A 51 -12.37 6.07 -13.37
C ALA A 51 -12.61 7.38 -12.65
N ASP A 52 -13.87 7.66 -12.26
CA ASP A 52 -14.31 8.87 -11.60
C ASP A 52 -15.36 8.61 -10.52
N VAL A 53 -15.33 9.47 -9.49
CA VAL A 53 -16.43 9.66 -8.55
C VAL A 53 -16.85 11.12 -8.71
N TYR A 54 -18.08 11.35 -9.15
CA TYR A 54 -18.53 12.69 -9.51
C TYR A 54 -18.64 13.58 -8.27
N ALA A 55 -18.22 14.84 -8.39
CA ALA A 55 -18.26 15.82 -7.29
C ALA A 55 -19.41 16.82 -7.42
N LEU A 56 -20.01 16.97 -8.61
CA LEU A 56 -21.03 17.98 -8.88
C LEU A 56 -22.45 17.42 -8.78
N ALA A 57 -23.35 18.26 -8.26
CA ALA A 57 -24.78 17.97 -8.22
C ALA A 57 -25.34 17.78 -9.63
N PRO A 58 -26.32 16.87 -9.84
CA PRO A 58 -26.99 16.04 -8.83
C PRO A 58 -26.33 14.66 -8.64
N HIS A 59 -25.08 14.48 -9.07
CA HIS A 59 -24.42 13.17 -9.12
C HIS A 59 -23.27 13.02 -8.12
N THR A 60 -23.13 13.93 -7.16
CA THR A 60 -22.10 13.87 -6.12
C THR A 60 -22.06 12.48 -5.46
N GLY A 61 -20.87 11.86 -5.46
CA GLY A 61 -20.61 10.54 -4.90
C GLY A 61 -20.90 9.35 -5.84
N ARG A 62 -21.48 9.58 -7.02
CA ARG A 62 -21.74 8.52 -8.01
C ARG A 62 -20.46 8.13 -8.73
N GLY A 63 -20.17 6.83 -8.79
CA GLY A 63 -19.08 6.29 -9.60
C GLY A 63 -19.43 6.27 -11.08
N GLY A 64 -18.40 6.36 -11.93
CA GLY A 64 -18.52 6.26 -13.38
C GLY A 64 -17.35 5.51 -14.00
N TRP A 65 -17.60 4.91 -15.17
CA TRP A 65 -16.58 4.27 -16.01
C TRP A 65 -15.75 3.22 -15.24
N THR A 66 -16.43 2.21 -14.70
CA THR A 66 -15.77 1.08 -14.02
C THR A 66 -15.05 0.17 -15.01
N TRP A 67 -14.16 -0.69 -14.51
CA TRP A 67 -13.36 -1.67 -15.24
C TRP A 67 -12.24 -1.11 -16.12
N TYR A 68 -12.57 -0.40 -17.21
CA TYR A 68 -11.63 -0.07 -18.28
C TYR A 68 -10.91 1.26 -18.04
N SER A 69 -10.21 1.34 -16.91
CA SER A 69 -9.51 2.55 -16.48
C SER A 69 -8.14 2.23 -15.90
N GLY A 70 -7.14 3.07 -16.18
CA GLY A 70 -5.82 2.98 -15.56
C GLY A 70 -5.84 3.15 -14.03
N SER A 71 -6.98 3.56 -13.45
CA SER A 71 -7.15 3.72 -12.00
C SER A 71 -6.81 2.42 -11.26
N ALA A 72 -7.14 1.26 -11.83
CA ALA A 72 -6.81 -0.04 -11.23
C ALA A 72 -5.29 -0.25 -11.13
N GLY A 73 -4.55 0.00 -12.22
CA GLY A 73 -3.10 -0.11 -12.23
C GLY A 73 -2.43 0.88 -11.26
N TRP A 74 -2.88 2.14 -11.26
CA TRP A 74 -2.34 3.14 -10.34
C TRP A 74 -2.69 2.86 -8.88
N MET A 75 -3.89 2.35 -8.58
CA MET A 75 -4.27 1.95 -7.22
C MET A 75 -3.41 0.79 -6.72
N TYR A 76 -3.12 -0.18 -7.58
CA TYR A 76 -2.21 -1.28 -7.25
C TYR A 76 -0.81 -0.76 -6.90
N ARG A 77 -0.25 0.14 -7.72
CA ARG A 77 1.06 0.76 -7.45
C ARG A 77 1.07 1.64 -6.19
N LEU A 78 0.00 2.40 -5.95
CA LEU A 78 -0.17 3.16 -4.71
C LEU A 78 -0.10 2.22 -3.51
N ILE A 79 -0.92 1.16 -3.48
CA ILE A 79 -0.96 0.24 -2.34
C ILE A 79 0.38 -0.48 -2.18
N VAL A 80 0.87 -1.16 -3.23
CA VAL A 80 2.02 -2.07 -3.13
C VAL A 80 3.35 -1.31 -3.09
N GLU A 81 3.59 -0.40 -4.04
CA GLU A 81 4.91 0.23 -4.20
C GLU A 81 5.09 1.46 -3.30
N THR A 82 3.99 2.12 -2.92
CA THR A 82 4.05 3.41 -2.21
C THR A 82 3.65 3.30 -0.75
N LEU A 83 2.50 2.68 -0.43
CA LEU A 83 2.03 2.57 0.96
C LEU A 83 2.70 1.40 1.68
N LEU A 84 2.70 0.21 1.10
CA LEU A 84 3.45 -0.93 1.63
C LEU A 84 4.96 -0.82 1.34
N GLY A 85 5.33 0.03 0.37
CA GLY A 85 6.71 0.41 0.10
C GLY A 85 7.55 -0.64 -0.61
N VAL A 86 6.94 -1.61 -1.30
CA VAL A 86 7.63 -2.73 -1.94
C VAL A 86 8.23 -2.29 -3.27
N ARG A 87 9.55 -2.37 -3.41
CA ARG A 87 10.24 -2.03 -4.67
C ARG A 87 11.21 -3.11 -5.07
N LEU A 88 11.12 -3.53 -6.32
CA LEU A 88 12.04 -4.50 -6.93
C LEU A 88 12.98 -3.78 -7.90
N GLU A 89 14.28 -3.94 -7.69
CA GLU A 89 15.33 -3.49 -8.60
C GLU A 89 16.21 -4.68 -8.97
N GLY A 90 15.97 -5.29 -10.13
CA GLY A 90 16.64 -6.54 -10.52
C GLY A 90 16.20 -7.71 -9.63
N ASP A 91 17.15 -8.27 -8.88
CA ASP A 91 16.94 -9.31 -7.86
C ASP A 91 16.91 -8.74 -6.43
N ARG A 92 16.85 -7.42 -6.27
CA ARG A 92 16.88 -6.77 -4.97
C ARG A 92 15.51 -6.21 -4.60
N LEU A 93 14.93 -6.70 -3.50
CA LEU A 93 13.69 -6.21 -2.93
C LEU A 93 13.99 -5.23 -1.79
N THR A 94 13.50 -4.00 -1.91
CA THR A 94 13.59 -2.99 -0.84
C THR A 94 12.20 -2.68 -0.31
N LEU A 95 12.17 -2.24 0.94
CA LEU A 95 10.94 -1.87 1.65
C LEU A 95 11.09 -0.45 2.20
N ALA A 96 10.11 0.39 1.92
CA ALA A 96 9.97 1.71 2.52
C ALA A 96 8.50 1.95 2.92
N PRO A 97 7.98 1.24 3.94
CA PRO A 97 6.56 1.30 4.29
C PRO A 97 6.14 2.70 4.74
N CYS A 98 5.05 3.20 4.17
CA CYS A 98 4.33 4.41 4.58
C CYS A 98 2.97 4.00 5.13
N VAL A 99 2.98 3.38 6.31
CA VAL A 99 1.80 2.78 6.94
C VAL A 99 1.28 3.60 8.12
N PRO A 100 -0.02 3.49 8.47
CA PRO A 100 -0.60 4.22 9.59
C PRO A 100 0.03 3.81 10.93
N ALA A 101 0.25 4.77 11.84
CA ALA A 101 0.85 4.49 13.16
C ALA A 101 0.04 3.52 14.04
N ASN A 102 -1.25 3.30 13.74
CA ASN A 102 -2.11 2.36 14.45
C ASN A 102 -2.04 0.92 13.90
N TRP A 103 -1.22 0.66 12.87
CA TRP A 103 -0.99 -0.71 12.39
C TRP A 103 0.17 -1.33 13.17
N PRO A 104 -0.06 -2.35 14.03
CA PRO A 104 1.03 -2.96 14.77
C PRO A 104 1.95 -3.78 13.85
N ALA A 105 1.39 -4.35 12.78
CA ALA A 105 2.10 -5.19 11.83
C ALA A 105 1.29 -5.41 10.54
N PHE A 106 1.98 -5.84 9.48
CA PHE A 106 1.36 -6.44 8.29
C PHE A 106 2.28 -7.52 7.70
N ARG A 107 1.76 -8.33 6.77
CA ARG A 107 2.52 -9.39 6.10
C ARG A 107 2.40 -9.27 4.59
N ILE A 108 3.49 -9.58 3.90
CA ILE A 108 3.55 -9.72 2.44
C ILE A 108 4.09 -11.11 2.12
N HIS A 109 3.36 -11.84 1.28
CA HIS A 109 3.89 -13.04 0.64
C HIS A 109 4.33 -12.65 -0.76
N TYR A 110 5.65 -12.56 -0.95
CA TYR A 110 6.24 -12.15 -2.21
C TYR A 110 6.86 -13.36 -2.90
N ARG A 111 6.47 -13.62 -4.14
CA ARG A 111 7.05 -14.70 -4.93
C ARG A 111 8.06 -14.13 -5.92
N TYR A 112 9.33 -14.48 -5.73
CA TYR A 112 10.38 -14.25 -6.71
C TYR A 112 10.59 -15.54 -7.51
N ARG A 113 10.13 -15.55 -8.77
CA ARG A 113 10.12 -16.75 -9.62
C ARG A 113 9.42 -17.93 -8.93
N GLU A 114 10.12 -18.99 -8.51
CA GLU A 114 9.52 -20.13 -7.80
C GLU A 114 9.75 -20.10 -6.28
N THR A 115 10.59 -19.19 -5.79
CA THR A 115 10.86 -18.99 -4.36
C THR A 115 9.86 -18.02 -3.72
N VAL A 116 9.37 -18.35 -2.53
CA VAL A 116 8.43 -17.52 -1.76
C VAL A 116 9.12 -16.90 -0.55
N TYR A 117 8.93 -15.60 -0.38
CA TYR A 117 9.37 -14.81 0.76
C TYR A 117 8.16 -14.45 1.63
N HIS A 118 8.20 -14.85 2.90
CA HIS A 118 7.20 -14.51 3.90
C HIS A 118 7.72 -13.32 4.71
N ILE A 119 7.31 -12.13 4.31
CA ILE A 119 7.78 -10.87 4.89
C ILE A 119 6.80 -10.43 5.98
N ALA A 120 7.25 -10.44 7.23
CA ALA A 120 6.54 -9.87 8.36
C ALA A 120 7.10 -8.49 8.68
N VAL A 121 6.26 -7.46 8.63
CA VAL A 121 6.63 -6.09 8.97
C VAL A 121 5.95 -5.72 10.28
N THR A 122 6.72 -5.28 11.28
CA THR A 122 6.23 -4.84 12.60
C THR A 122 6.61 -3.39 12.86
N GLN A 123 5.75 -2.66 13.58
CA GLN A 123 6.03 -1.31 14.06
C GLN A 123 6.27 -1.34 15.57
N GLU A 124 7.50 -1.00 15.99
CA GLU A 124 7.88 -0.87 17.38
C GLU A 124 7.90 0.61 17.79
N GLY A 125 6.96 0.99 18.66
CA GLY A 125 6.81 2.36 19.18
C GLY A 125 5.84 3.25 18.39
N ILE A 126 5.47 4.39 18.98
CA ILE A 126 4.61 5.41 18.34
C ILE A 126 5.53 6.52 17.83
N GLY A 127 5.99 6.41 16.59
CA GLY A 127 6.87 7.41 15.98
C GLY A 127 6.09 8.62 15.50
N GLU A 128 6.73 9.79 15.54
CA GLU A 128 6.23 10.98 14.84
C GLU A 128 6.13 10.71 13.33
N GLN A 129 5.03 11.17 12.72
CA GLN A 129 4.80 11.02 11.29
C GLN A 129 5.81 11.86 10.51
N GLY A 130 6.61 11.24 9.64
CA GLY A 130 7.39 11.95 8.62
C GLY A 130 8.92 11.80 8.67
N ALA A 131 9.48 11.08 9.65
CA ALA A 131 10.90 10.75 9.65
C ALA A 131 11.18 9.37 9.00
N GLN A 132 12.34 9.20 8.36
CA GLN A 132 12.84 7.86 8.02
C GLN A 132 12.99 7.07 9.32
N VAL A 133 12.10 6.12 9.50
CA VAL A 133 12.08 5.22 10.65
C VAL A 133 13.23 4.22 10.45
N PRO A 134 14.20 4.11 11.37
CA PRO A 134 15.20 3.06 11.31
C PRO A 134 14.55 1.69 11.11
N MET A 135 15.03 0.97 10.11
CA MET A 135 14.49 -0.33 9.72
C MET A 135 15.57 -1.39 9.84
N THR A 136 15.31 -2.44 10.60
CA THR A 136 16.15 -3.65 10.60
C THR A 136 15.47 -4.74 9.81
N VAL A 137 16.25 -5.45 8.98
CA VAL A 137 15.77 -6.55 8.15
C VAL A 137 16.57 -7.81 8.49
N THR A 138 15.88 -8.90 8.80
CA THR A 138 16.48 -10.23 8.91
C THR A 138 15.93 -11.14 7.82
N VAL A 139 16.78 -12.01 7.27
CA VAL A 139 16.39 -13.06 6.32
C VAL A 139 16.87 -14.38 6.89
N ASP A 140 15.93 -15.28 7.17
CA ASP A 140 16.19 -16.57 7.84
C ASP A 140 17.01 -16.44 9.14
N GLY A 141 16.76 -15.36 9.89
CA GLY A 141 17.44 -15.05 11.14
C GLY A 141 18.78 -14.32 11.00
N GLU A 142 19.28 -14.11 9.78
CA GLU A 142 20.50 -13.33 9.53
C GLU A 142 20.17 -11.86 9.25
N GLU A 143 20.76 -10.95 10.03
CA GLU A 143 20.61 -9.52 9.80
C GLU A 143 21.22 -9.10 8.45
N ARG A 144 20.46 -8.32 7.69
CA ARG A 144 20.88 -7.70 6.43
C ARG A 144 20.95 -6.20 6.65
N GLY A 145 22.00 -5.56 6.11
CA GLY A 145 22.11 -4.10 6.14
C GLY A 145 21.02 -3.42 5.32
N GLU A 146 21.05 -2.08 5.28
CA GLU A 146 20.04 -1.24 4.59
C GLU A 146 19.91 -1.47 3.06
N GLN A 147 20.70 -2.38 2.49
CA GLN A 147 20.77 -2.65 1.05
C GLN A 147 19.58 -3.46 0.51
N GLY A 148 18.64 -3.89 1.36
CA GLY A 148 17.46 -4.68 0.94
C GLY A 148 17.71 -6.19 0.90
N ILE A 149 16.68 -6.93 0.49
CA ILE A 149 16.64 -8.39 0.44
C ILE A 149 17.12 -8.83 -0.94
N HIS A 150 18.26 -9.51 -1.01
CA HIS A 150 18.72 -10.16 -2.24
C HIS A 150 17.91 -11.44 -2.45
N LEU A 151 17.10 -11.45 -3.51
CA LEU A 151 16.21 -12.55 -3.84
C LEU A 151 16.98 -13.64 -4.60
N VAL A 152 16.76 -14.88 -4.19
CA VAL A 152 17.31 -16.07 -4.83
C VAL A 152 16.16 -16.98 -5.26
N ASP A 153 16.38 -17.76 -6.32
CA ASP A 153 15.41 -18.72 -6.84
C ASP A 153 15.89 -20.15 -6.50
N ASP A 154 15.96 -20.43 -5.21
CA ASP A 154 16.46 -21.70 -4.64
C ASP A 154 15.35 -22.71 -4.33
N HIS A 155 14.10 -22.35 -4.64
CA HIS A 155 12.88 -23.12 -4.41
C HIS A 155 12.62 -23.45 -2.92
N ARG A 156 13.18 -22.66 -2.00
CA ARG A 156 12.90 -22.74 -0.57
C ARG A 156 12.00 -21.58 -0.15
N GLU A 157 11.31 -21.72 0.96
CA GLU A 157 10.63 -20.60 1.57
C GLU A 157 11.63 -19.83 2.44
N HIS A 158 11.62 -18.50 2.33
CA HIS A 158 12.42 -17.63 3.18
C HIS A 158 11.53 -16.84 4.12
N LEU A 159 11.96 -16.72 5.37
CA LEU A 159 11.33 -15.86 6.36
C LEU A 159 12.06 -14.53 6.40
N VAL A 160 11.32 -13.45 6.26
CA VAL A 160 11.86 -12.10 6.36
C VAL A 160 11.15 -11.37 7.49
N GLU A 161 11.91 -10.82 8.42
CA GLU A 161 11.37 -9.97 9.47
C GLU A 161 11.87 -8.55 9.27
N VAL A 162 10.95 -7.59 9.34
CA VAL A 162 11.22 -6.18 9.13
C VAL A 162 10.65 -5.44 10.32
N VAL A 163 11.52 -4.78 11.06
CA VAL A 163 11.14 -4.03 12.25
C VAL A 163 11.34 -2.55 11.98
N LEU A 164 10.26 -1.78 12.03
CA LEU A 164 10.26 -0.33 11.93
C LEU A 164 10.32 0.25 13.34
N ARG A 165 11.42 0.90 13.73
CA ARG A 165 11.60 1.47 15.07
C ARG A 165 11.32 2.96 15.09
N ALA A 166 10.24 3.37 15.76
CA ALA A 166 9.99 4.77 16.04
C ALA A 166 11.22 5.41 16.70
N GLY A 167 11.67 6.54 16.15
CA GLY A 167 12.71 7.40 16.75
C GLY A 167 12.20 8.14 17.97
#